data_AF-A0A7J7NK29-F1
#
_entry.id   AF-A0A7J7NK29-F1
#
_cell.length_a   1.000
_cell.length_b   1.000
_cell.length_c   1.000
_cell.angle_alpha   90.00
_cell.angle_beta   90.00
_cell.angle_gamma   90.00
#
_symmetry.space_group_name_H-M   'P 1'
#
loop_
_entity.id
_entity.type
_entity.pdbx_description
1 polymer ?
#
loop_
_entity_poly.entity_id
_entity_poly.type
_entity_poly.pdbx_seq_one_letter_code
_entity_poly.pdbx_strand_id
1 'polypeptide(L)'
;MATLENQTQTSCKNEEEEACSYAMQLASISVLPMVLKSTIELDVLEIIAKSGPGACISPSEIASKLPTTKNPEAHVMLDRMLRLLASYKVLTCTMHTLEDGHVERLYGLAPVCKFLVRNEDGVSIVPFMLLNQDKVIMKSWYYLKDAVIDGGIPFYKAHGMGLFDYHATDSRFNMFFNKVLSRWGDMFVSVPKADTILMKSVIHNWSDERSLKCLKNCYAALPEDGKVIIVEAIAPEFPETNSVANSVFHIDCIMLATLSGGKREPKKNSKLWQRKPDLLIFKLYLVLITIGSWSSVK
;
A
#
# COMPACT_ATOMS: atom_id res chain seq x y z
N MET A 1 26.79 37.65 -22.06
CA MET A 1 26.36 36.54 -22.93
C MET A 1 27.05 35.24 -22.53
N ALA A 2 28.39 35.14 -22.56
CA ALA A 2 29.13 33.92 -22.20
C ALA A 2 28.81 33.30 -20.82
N THR A 3 28.48 34.11 -19.80
CA THR A 3 28.13 33.63 -18.45
C THR A 3 26.73 33.01 -18.35
N LEU A 4 25.76 33.53 -19.12
CA LEU A 4 24.41 32.95 -19.19
C LEU A 4 24.42 31.65 -19.99
N GLU A 5 25.18 31.59 -21.09
CA GLU A 5 25.32 30.37 -21.89
C GLU A 5 25.99 29.25 -21.08
N ASN A 6 27.07 29.53 -20.35
CA ASN A 6 27.70 28.54 -19.46
C ASN A 6 26.78 28.07 -18.32
N GLN A 7 25.98 28.96 -17.73
CA GLN A 7 25.01 28.58 -16.68
C GLN A 7 23.87 27.71 -17.25
N THR A 8 23.38 28.05 -18.44
CA THR A 8 22.33 27.27 -19.13
C THR A 8 22.84 25.90 -19.53
N GLN A 9 24.09 25.81 -20.01
CA GLN A 9 24.74 24.57 -20.41
C GLN A 9 25.09 23.66 -19.22
N THR A 10 25.45 24.25 -18.06
CA THR A 10 25.66 23.52 -16.80
C THR A 10 24.33 23.01 -16.21
N SER A 11 23.26 23.83 -16.27
CA SER A 11 21.90 23.42 -15.85
C SER A 11 21.38 22.24 -16.69
N CYS A 12 21.49 22.34 -18.01
CA CYS A 12 21.06 21.30 -18.94
C CYS A 12 21.83 19.97 -18.70
N LYS A 13 23.15 20.06 -18.48
CA LYS A 13 23.96 18.87 -18.17
C LYS A 13 23.57 18.22 -16.83
N ASN A 14 23.25 19.03 -15.81
CA ASN A 14 22.78 18.50 -14.53
C ASN A 14 21.40 17.82 -14.66
N GLU A 15 20.49 18.37 -15.48
CA GLU A 15 19.18 17.78 -15.76
C GLU A 15 19.31 16.40 -16.46
N GLU A 16 20.23 16.27 -17.42
CA GLU A 16 20.50 14.98 -18.08
C GLU A 16 21.09 13.94 -17.13
N GLU A 17 22.01 14.34 -16.24
CA GLU A 17 22.61 13.46 -15.23
C GLU A 17 21.58 13.00 -14.18
N GLU A 18 20.69 13.89 -13.75
CA GLU A 18 19.57 13.56 -12.86
C GLU A 18 18.57 12.61 -13.54
N ALA A 19 18.23 12.86 -14.81
CA ALA A 19 17.34 12.01 -15.58
C ALA A 19 17.92 10.60 -15.78
N CYS A 20 19.23 10.50 -16.07
CA CYS A 20 19.93 9.22 -16.16
C CYS A 20 19.90 8.46 -14.82
N SER A 21 20.16 9.16 -13.71
CA SER A 21 20.11 8.58 -12.37
C SER A 21 18.71 8.08 -12.01
N TYR A 22 17.67 8.84 -12.38
CA TYR A 22 16.28 8.44 -12.18
C TYR A 22 15.90 7.22 -13.04
N ALA A 23 16.34 7.16 -14.30
CA ALA A 23 16.12 5.98 -15.15
C ALA A 23 16.76 4.71 -14.55
N MET A 24 17.96 4.82 -13.99
CA MET A 24 18.63 3.71 -13.29
C MET A 24 17.88 3.28 -12.02
N GLN A 25 17.30 4.23 -11.28
CA GLN A 25 16.43 3.93 -10.14
C GLN A 25 15.17 3.17 -10.58
N LEU A 26 14.53 3.60 -11.67
CA LEU A 26 13.35 2.92 -12.23
C LEU A 26 13.66 1.50 -12.72
N ALA A 27 14.81 1.29 -13.36
CA ALA A 27 15.25 -0.02 -13.84
C ALA A 27 15.43 -1.05 -12.70
N SER A 28 15.64 -0.57 -11.47
CA SER A 28 15.86 -1.40 -10.27
C SER A 28 14.80 -1.19 -9.19
N ILE A 29 13.63 -0.65 -9.55
CA ILE A 29 12.57 -0.25 -8.60
C ILE A 29 12.06 -1.40 -7.71
N SER A 30 12.19 -2.64 -8.17
CA SER A 30 11.81 -3.83 -7.40
C SER A 30 12.69 -4.07 -6.17
N VAL A 31 13.89 -3.50 -6.11
CA VAL A 31 14.83 -3.73 -5.00
C VAL A 31 14.26 -3.20 -3.68
N LEU A 32 13.70 -1.99 -3.66
CA LEU A 32 13.15 -1.37 -2.46
C LEU A 32 12.04 -2.21 -1.78
N PRO A 33 10.92 -2.55 -2.46
CA PRO A 33 9.84 -3.31 -1.82
C PRO A 33 10.29 -4.70 -1.38
N MET A 34 11.23 -5.33 -2.09
CA MET A 34 11.73 -6.66 -1.74
C MET A 34 12.67 -6.62 -0.53
N VAL A 35 13.55 -5.62 -0.44
CA VAL A 35 14.39 -5.42 0.76
C VAL A 35 13.53 -5.06 1.97
N LEU A 36 12.51 -4.22 1.80
CA LEU A 36 11.58 -3.88 2.89
C LEU A 36 10.80 -5.13 3.36
N LYS A 37 10.29 -5.95 2.43
CA LYS A 37 9.65 -7.24 2.74
C LYS A 37 10.56 -8.13 3.59
N SER A 38 11.79 -8.37 3.16
CA SER A 38 12.72 -9.21 3.92
C SER A 38 13.10 -8.61 5.28
N THR A 39 13.22 -7.29 5.37
CA THR A 39 13.48 -6.60 6.65
C THR A 39 12.33 -6.82 7.65
N ILE A 40 11.10 -6.83 7.17
CA ILE A 40 9.90 -7.11 7.96
C ILE A 40 9.81 -8.59 8.33
N GLU A 41 10.10 -9.51 7.41
CA GLU A 41 10.10 -10.96 7.67
C GLU A 41 11.19 -11.36 8.69
N LEU A 42 12.27 -10.59 8.78
CA LEU A 42 13.32 -10.73 9.79
C LEU A 42 12.97 -10.02 11.12
N ASP A 43 11.79 -9.44 11.26
CA ASP A 43 11.35 -8.65 12.42
C ASP A 43 12.30 -7.50 12.80
N VAL A 44 13.11 -6.99 11.87
CA VAL A 44 14.13 -5.97 12.17
C VAL A 44 13.49 -4.67 12.68
N LEU A 45 12.37 -4.24 12.11
CA LEU A 45 11.67 -3.03 12.56
C LEU A 45 11.15 -3.19 14.00
N GLU A 46 10.67 -4.38 14.36
CA GLU A 46 10.22 -4.72 15.72
C GLU A 46 11.41 -4.78 16.70
N ILE A 47 12.56 -5.28 16.26
CA ILE A 47 13.80 -5.31 17.06
C ILE A 47 14.27 -3.88 17.40
N ILE A 48 14.25 -2.97 16.43
CA ILE A 48 14.59 -1.56 16.66
C ILE A 48 13.54 -0.93 17.61
N ALA A 49 12.24 -1.15 17.35
CA ALA A 49 11.16 -0.62 18.20
C ALA A 49 11.29 -1.03 19.67
N LYS A 50 11.61 -2.30 19.93
CA LYS A 50 11.82 -2.84 21.28
C LYS A 50 13.04 -2.27 22.01
N SER A 51 13.95 -1.61 21.29
CA SER A 51 15.13 -0.95 21.90
C SER A 51 14.79 0.42 22.49
N GLY A 52 13.56 0.91 22.28
CA GLY A 52 13.01 2.10 22.92
C GLY A 52 12.71 3.24 21.93
N PRO A 53 11.82 4.20 22.30
CA PRO A 53 11.52 5.35 21.46
C PRO A 53 12.77 6.18 21.15
N GLY A 54 13.03 6.41 19.86
CA GLY A 54 14.20 7.19 19.40
C GLY A 54 15.54 6.44 19.47
N ALA A 55 15.55 5.15 19.83
CA ALA A 55 16.77 4.36 19.83
C ALA A 55 17.33 4.18 18.42
N CYS A 56 18.66 4.23 18.31
CA CYS A 56 19.41 3.84 17.13
C CYS A 56 20.34 2.68 17.52
N ILE A 57 20.31 1.58 16.78
CA ILE A 57 21.11 0.37 17.08
C ILE A 57 21.93 -0.07 15.87
N SER A 58 23.05 -0.73 16.13
CA SER A 58 23.95 -1.21 15.07
C SER A 58 23.40 -2.45 14.34
N PRO A 59 23.84 -2.72 13.09
CA PRO A 59 23.55 -3.97 12.39
C PRO A 59 23.99 -5.22 13.14
N SER A 60 25.07 -5.14 13.91
CA SER A 60 25.57 -6.23 14.75
C SER A 60 24.63 -6.54 15.91
N GLU A 61 24.12 -5.50 16.59
CA GLU A 61 23.10 -5.66 17.63
C GLU A 61 21.81 -6.25 17.07
N ILE A 62 21.34 -5.78 15.89
CA ILE A 62 20.17 -6.35 15.22
C ILE A 62 20.41 -7.84 14.92
N ALA A 63 21.55 -8.18 14.33
CA ALA A 63 21.90 -9.57 14.00
C ALA A 63 21.90 -10.47 15.24
N SER A 64 22.40 -9.99 16.39
CA SER A 64 22.43 -10.74 17.64
C SER A 64 21.04 -11.06 18.21
N LYS A 65 20.03 -10.25 17.85
CA LYS A 65 18.63 -10.39 18.29
C LYS A 65 17.79 -11.22 17.31
N LEU A 66 18.32 -11.58 16.13
CA LEU A 66 17.62 -12.45 15.18
C LEU A 66 17.58 -13.89 15.69
N PRO A 67 16.44 -14.59 15.58
CA PRO A 67 16.36 -15.98 15.99
C PRO A 67 17.25 -16.86 15.12
N THR A 68 18.19 -17.57 15.73
CA THR A 68 18.92 -18.69 15.10
C THR A 68 19.82 -18.31 13.91
N THR A 69 20.38 -17.09 13.87
CA THR A 69 21.34 -16.74 12.81
C THR A 69 22.69 -17.41 13.06
N LYS A 70 23.11 -18.30 12.15
CA LYS A 70 24.45 -18.91 12.14
C LYS A 70 25.41 -18.21 11.17
N ASN A 71 24.94 -17.16 10.50
CA ASN A 71 25.67 -16.47 9.45
C ASN A 71 26.57 -15.38 10.07
N PRO A 72 27.91 -15.52 10.04
CA PRO A 72 28.81 -14.50 10.56
C PRO A 72 28.67 -13.16 9.82
N GLU A 73 28.26 -13.19 8.55
CA GLU A 73 28.11 -12.01 7.68
C GLU A 73 26.72 -11.35 7.79
N ALA A 74 25.85 -11.81 8.70
CA ALA A 74 24.48 -11.30 8.81
C ALA A 74 24.44 -9.78 9.04
N HIS A 75 25.33 -9.27 9.89
CA HIS A 75 25.45 -7.85 10.20
C HIS A 75 25.84 -7.01 8.96
N VAL A 76 26.73 -7.50 8.10
CA VAL A 76 27.12 -6.84 6.84
C VAL A 76 25.95 -6.81 5.85
N MET A 77 25.21 -7.91 5.75
CA MET A 77 24.02 -7.98 4.89
C MET A 77 22.93 -7.02 5.37
N LEU A 78 22.66 -7.01 6.69
CA LEU A 78 21.71 -6.10 7.32
C LEU A 78 22.12 -4.65 7.06
N ASP A 79 23.39 -4.27 7.28
CA ASP A 79 23.84 -2.90 7.04
C ASP A 79 23.54 -2.43 5.60
N ARG A 80 23.79 -3.28 4.59
CA ARG A 80 23.48 -2.96 3.19
C ARG A 80 21.98 -2.77 2.95
N MET A 81 21.14 -3.60 3.56
CA MET A 81 19.69 -3.51 3.47
C MET A 81 19.17 -2.24 4.17
N LEU A 82 19.62 -1.98 5.39
CA LEU A 82 19.19 -0.86 6.21
C LEU A 82 19.65 0.48 5.61
N ARG A 83 20.83 0.53 4.99
CA ARG A 83 21.30 1.71 4.26
C ARG A 83 20.38 2.08 3.10
N LEU A 84 19.88 1.10 2.35
CA LEU A 84 18.86 1.34 1.32
C LEU A 84 17.58 1.88 1.94
N LEU A 85 17.08 1.25 3.01
CA LEU A 85 15.85 1.72 3.66
C LEU A 85 15.99 3.14 4.25
N ALA A 86 17.16 3.49 4.78
CA ALA A 86 17.47 4.83 5.24
C ALA A 86 17.50 5.85 4.09
N SER A 87 18.01 5.49 2.91
CA SER A 87 18.00 6.39 1.74
C SER A 87 16.59 6.72 1.24
N TYR A 88 15.61 5.84 1.52
CA TYR A 88 14.19 6.06 1.25
C TYR A 88 13.41 6.61 2.45
N LYS A 89 14.10 7.06 3.51
CA LYS A 89 13.50 7.60 4.74
C LYS A 89 12.55 6.62 5.44
N VAL A 90 12.75 5.32 5.23
CA VAL A 90 12.08 4.27 6.02
C VAL A 90 12.76 4.14 7.39
N LEU A 91 14.07 4.30 7.43
CA LEU A 91 14.86 4.34 8.66
C LEU A 91 15.60 5.67 8.76
N THR A 92 16.00 6.04 9.98
CA THR A 92 17.03 7.05 10.22
C THR A 92 18.40 6.36 10.25
N CYS A 93 19.45 7.08 9.91
CA CYS A 93 20.83 6.59 9.96
C CYS A 93 21.72 7.65 10.58
N THR A 94 22.48 7.28 11.59
CA THR A 94 23.50 8.12 12.22
C THR A 94 24.85 7.42 12.19
N MET A 95 25.93 8.20 12.09
CA MET A 95 27.30 7.66 12.15
C MET A 95 27.82 7.80 13.57
N HIS A 96 28.42 6.75 14.09
CA HIS A 96 29.03 6.71 15.42
C HIS A 96 30.49 6.29 15.28
N THR A 97 31.39 7.06 15.89
CA THR A 97 32.83 6.75 15.91
C THR A 97 33.15 6.00 17.18
N LEU A 98 33.69 4.79 17.04
CA LEU A 98 34.12 3.95 18.14
C LEU A 98 35.45 4.44 18.72
N GLU A 99 35.79 3.96 19.92
CA GLU A 99 37.02 4.34 20.64
C GLU A 99 38.31 4.00 19.86
N ASP A 100 38.24 2.98 18.99
CA ASP A 100 39.34 2.55 18.12
C ASP A 100 39.45 3.34 16.80
N GLY A 101 38.58 4.33 16.60
CA GLY A 101 38.52 5.18 15.42
C GLY A 101 37.70 4.63 14.25
N HIS A 102 37.16 3.40 14.35
CA HIS A 102 36.25 2.88 13.33
C HIS A 102 34.89 3.60 13.38
N VAL A 103 34.26 3.77 12.22
CA VAL A 103 32.93 4.39 12.12
C VAL A 103 31.90 3.33 11.80
N GLU A 104 30.86 3.26 12.63
CA GLU A 104 29.71 2.39 12.44
C GLU A 104 28.44 3.19 12.14
N ARG A 105 27.49 2.54 11.46
CA ARG A 105 26.15 3.07 11.23
C ARG A 105 25.21 2.54 12.30
N LEU A 106 24.44 3.43 12.90
CA LEU A 106 23.31 3.09 13.76
C LEU A 106 22.02 3.46 13.05
N TYR A 107 21.01 2.59 13.17
CA TYR A 107 19.73 2.74 12.50
C TYR A 107 18.59 2.88 13.51
N GLY A 108 17.73 3.86 13.27
CA GLY A 108 16.51 4.11 14.04
C GLY A 108 15.26 4.10 13.15
N LEU A 109 14.09 4.11 13.78
CA LEU A 109 12.81 4.14 13.07
C LEU A 109 12.48 5.55 12.59
N ALA A 110 12.15 5.70 11.30
CA ALA A 110 11.61 6.95 10.77
C ALA A 110 10.07 7.02 10.96
N PRO A 111 9.42 8.18 10.73
CA PRO A 111 7.98 8.32 10.99
C PRO A 111 7.07 7.30 10.28
N VAL A 112 7.45 6.83 9.10
CA VAL A 112 6.68 5.80 8.36
C VAL A 112 6.59 4.47 9.13
N CYS A 113 7.58 4.17 9.99
CA CYS A 113 7.60 2.96 10.79
C CYS A 113 6.47 2.90 11.82
N LYS A 114 5.83 4.04 12.17
CA LYS A 114 4.58 4.04 12.95
C LYS A 114 3.49 3.17 12.33
N PHE A 115 3.50 3.02 10.99
CA PHE A 115 2.54 2.20 10.26
C PHE A 115 3.09 0.82 9.89
N LEU A 116 4.41 0.62 9.99
CA LEU A 116 5.10 -0.64 9.63
C LEU A 116 5.47 -1.50 10.85
N VAL A 117 5.39 -0.95 12.06
CA VAL A 117 5.50 -1.66 13.34
C VAL A 117 4.10 -1.82 13.92
N ARG A 118 3.84 -2.89 14.65
CA ARG A 118 2.54 -3.10 15.29
C ARG A 118 2.24 -2.00 16.31
N ASN A 119 1.03 -1.45 16.27
CA ASN A 119 0.53 -0.53 17.29
C ASN A 119 0.12 -1.31 18.57
N GLU A 120 -0.44 -0.59 19.55
CA GLU A 120 -0.92 -1.17 20.81
C GLU A 120 -1.98 -2.26 20.62
N ASP A 121 -2.78 -2.19 19.55
CA ASP A 121 -3.78 -3.20 19.18
C ASP A 121 -3.19 -4.38 18.39
N GLY A 122 -1.87 -4.40 18.15
CA GLY A 122 -1.20 -5.42 17.35
C GLY A 122 -1.38 -5.27 15.84
N VAL A 123 -1.87 -4.12 15.36
CA VAL A 123 -2.22 -3.86 13.95
C VAL A 123 -1.15 -3.00 13.27
N SER A 124 -0.89 -3.26 11.98
CA SER A 124 -0.05 -2.44 11.11
C SER A 124 -0.43 -2.63 9.63
N ILE A 125 0.17 -1.86 8.71
CA ILE A 125 -0.03 -2.03 7.26
C ILE A 125 0.77 -3.20 6.67
N VAL A 126 1.62 -3.84 7.47
CA VAL A 126 2.51 -4.93 7.05
C VAL A 126 1.77 -6.08 6.34
N PRO A 127 0.63 -6.61 6.83
CA PRO A 127 -0.06 -7.69 6.13
C PRO A 127 -0.45 -7.33 4.69
N PHE A 128 -0.88 -6.09 4.45
CA PHE A 128 -1.19 -5.61 3.10
C PHE A 128 0.07 -5.54 2.22
N MET A 129 1.19 -5.08 2.77
CA MET A 129 2.46 -5.03 2.05
C MET A 129 2.99 -6.44 1.73
N LEU A 130 2.93 -7.37 2.67
CA LEU A 130 3.35 -8.76 2.45
C LEU A 130 2.48 -9.47 1.41
N LEU A 131 1.16 -9.21 1.42
CA LEU A 131 0.22 -9.74 0.43
C LEU A 131 0.59 -9.29 -0.99
N ASN A 132 0.79 -7.98 -1.20
CA ASN A 132 1.07 -7.45 -2.53
C ASN A 132 2.41 -7.91 -3.10
N GLN A 133 3.39 -8.20 -2.24
CA GLN A 133 4.72 -8.64 -2.61
C GLN A 133 4.87 -10.17 -2.53
N ASP A 134 3.78 -10.89 -2.24
CA ASP A 134 3.78 -12.35 -2.28
C ASP A 134 3.93 -12.85 -3.72
N LYS A 135 4.58 -14.01 -3.88
CA LYS A 135 4.84 -14.64 -5.18
C LYS A 135 3.55 -14.84 -5.99
N VAL A 136 2.42 -15.13 -5.32
CA VAL A 136 1.12 -15.33 -5.96
C VAL A 136 0.64 -14.06 -6.65
N ILE A 137 0.63 -12.94 -5.93
CA ILE A 137 0.22 -11.64 -6.51
C ILE A 137 1.24 -11.21 -7.55
N MET A 138 2.54 -11.31 -7.24
CA MET A 138 3.62 -10.88 -8.13
C MET A 138 3.61 -11.60 -9.48
N LYS A 139 3.18 -12.87 -9.52
CA LYS A 139 3.06 -13.64 -10.76
C LYS A 139 2.12 -12.97 -11.78
N SER A 140 1.10 -12.25 -11.31
CA SER A 140 0.10 -11.59 -12.17
C SER A 140 0.74 -10.53 -13.07
N TRP A 141 1.77 -9.81 -12.58
CA TRP A 141 2.43 -8.75 -13.35
C TRP A 141 3.13 -9.24 -14.62
N TYR A 142 3.55 -10.51 -14.66
CA TYR A 142 4.14 -11.12 -15.87
C TYR A 142 3.12 -11.29 -17.01
N TYR A 143 1.82 -11.31 -16.69
CA TYR A 143 0.73 -11.45 -17.65
C TYR A 143 -0.01 -10.15 -17.93
N LEU A 144 0.47 -9.02 -17.38
CA LEU A 144 -0.16 -7.72 -17.61
C LEU A 144 -0.11 -7.34 -19.09
N LYS A 145 1.03 -7.56 -19.76
CA LYS A 145 1.19 -7.34 -21.20
C LYS A 145 0.17 -8.17 -21.99
N ASP A 146 0.04 -9.45 -21.70
CA ASP A 146 -0.86 -10.36 -22.42
C ASP A 146 -2.33 -9.99 -22.18
N ALA A 147 -2.68 -9.49 -20.98
CA ALA A 147 -4.01 -8.96 -20.71
C ALA A 147 -4.31 -7.66 -21.48
N VAL A 148 -3.32 -6.81 -21.70
CA VAL A 148 -3.47 -5.60 -22.53
C VAL A 148 -3.71 -5.98 -23.99
N ILE A 149 -3.02 -6.99 -24.50
CA ILE A 149 -3.11 -7.41 -25.92
C ILE A 149 -4.37 -8.26 -26.16
N ASP A 150 -4.56 -9.31 -25.38
CA ASP A 150 -5.58 -10.34 -25.64
C ASP A 150 -6.87 -10.13 -24.82
N GLY A 151 -6.88 -9.14 -23.92
CA GLY A 151 -7.92 -9.00 -22.91
C GLY A 151 -7.83 -10.04 -21.78
N GLY A 152 -8.70 -9.89 -20.78
CA GLY A 152 -8.74 -10.73 -19.59
C GLY A 152 -8.03 -10.10 -18.39
N ILE A 153 -7.94 -10.87 -17.29
CA ILE A 153 -7.37 -10.40 -16.02
C ILE A 153 -5.99 -11.06 -15.86
N PRO A 154 -4.91 -10.31 -15.58
CA PRO A 154 -3.58 -10.89 -15.45
C PRO A 154 -3.49 -12.02 -14.43
N PHE A 155 -4.12 -11.87 -13.26
CA PHE A 155 -4.20 -12.93 -12.25
C PHE A 155 -4.87 -14.21 -12.78
N TYR A 156 -5.98 -14.08 -13.50
CA TYR A 156 -6.66 -15.23 -14.08
C TYR A 156 -5.78 -15.93 -15.11
N LYS A 157 -5.07 -15.17 -15.97
CA LYS A 157 -4.10 -15.74 -16.91
C LYS A 157 -2.95 -16.47 -16.20
N ALA A 158 -2.50 -15.97 -15.06
CA ALA A 158 -1.41 -16.53 -14.29
C ALA A 158 -1.78 -17.83 -13.54
N HIS A 159 -3.03 -17.96 -13.11
CA HIS A 159 -3.45 -19.01 -12.15
C HIS A 159 -4.65 -19.86 -12.60
N GLY A 160 -5.32 -19.51 -13.69
CA GLY A 160 -6.47 -20.23 -14.24
C GLY A 160 -7.78 -20.07 -13.47
N MET A 161 -7.81 -19.21 -12.44
CA MET A 161 -8.99 -18.92 -11.61
C MET A 161 -8.93 -17.49 -11.06
N GLY A 162 -10.07 -16.98 -10.55
CA GLY A 162 -10.14 -15.66 -9.96
C GLY A 162 -9.45 -15.57 -8.59
N LEU A 163 -9.09 -14.35 -8.16
CA LEU A 163 -8.41 -14.11 -6.88
C LEU A 163 -9.17 -14.68 -5.68
N PHE A 164 -10.49 -14.48 -5.63
CA PHE A 164 -11.32 -14.96 -4.51
C PHE A 164 -11.38 -16.49 -4.46
N ASP A 165 -11.53 -17.15 -5.62
CA ASP A 165 -11.52 -18.61 -5.70
C ASP A 165 -10.14 -19.17 -5.32
N TYR A 166 -9.05 -18.53 -5.77
CA TYR A 166 -7.70 -18.90 -5.42
C TYR A 166 -7.48 -18.84 -3.89
N HIS A 167 -7.88 -17.73 -3.25
CA HIS A 167 -7.80 -17.59 -1.79
C HIS A 167 -8.63 -18.63 -1.02
N ALA A 168 -9.75 -19.10 -1.58
CA ALA A 168 -10.51 -20.19 -0.97
C ALA A 168 -9.75 -21.53 -1.00
N THR A 169 -8.82 -21.72 -1.94
CA THR A 169 -8.01 -22.94 -2.07
C THR A 169 -6.67 -22.88 -1.33
N ASP A 170 -6.05 -21.71 -1.17
CA ASP A 170 -4.77 -21.57 -0.47
C ASP A 170 -4.95 -21.31 1.03
N SER A 171 -4.68 -22.34 1.83
CA SER A 171 -4.75 -22.32 3.30
C SER A 171 -3.97 -21.17 3.96
N ARG A 172 -2.90 -20.66 3.34
CA ARG A 172 -2.09 -19.54 3.87
C ARG A 172 -2.81 -18.19 3.74
N PHE A 173 -3.62 -18.01 2.70
CA PHE A 173 -4.43 -16.81 2.46
C PHE A 173 -5.83 -16.90 3.09
N ASN A 174 -6.29 -18.12 3.36
CA ASN A 174 -7.59 -18.44 3.95
C ASN A 174 -7.82 -17.74 5.31
N MET A 175 -6.76 -17.49 6.08
CA MET A 175 -6.87 -16.87 7.42
C MET A 175 -7.28 -15.39 7.41
N PHE A 176 -7.03 -14.64 6.32
CA PHE A 176 -7.26 -13.20 6.29
C PHE A 176 -8.64 -12.80 5.71
N PHE A 177 -9.17 -13.56 4.75
CA PHE A 177 -10.41 -13.20 4.05
C PHE A 177 -11.63 -14.01 4.51
N ASN A 178 -11.51 -15.31 4.78
CA ASN A 178 -12.69 -16.19 4.89
C ASN A 178 -13.31 -16.27 6.30
N LYS A 179 -12.54 -15.98 7.36
CA LYS A 179 -13.09 -16.02 8.74
C LYS A 179 -14.16 -14.95 8.97
N VAL A 180 -14.13 -13.87 8.17
CA VAL A 180 -15.15 -12.81 8.16
C VAL A 180 -16.20 -13.07 7.08
N LEU A 181 -15.83 -13.42 5.84
CA LEU A 181 -16.80 -13.51 4.72
C LEU A 181 -17.76 -14.71 4.77
N SER A 182 -17.33 -15.87 5.27
CA SER A 182 -18.15 -17.10 5.29
C SER A 182 -19.39 -17.02 6.19
N ARG A 183 -19.45 -16.08 7.15
CA ARG A 183 -20.59 -15.91 8.06
C ARG A 183 -21.61 -14.85 7.60
N TRP A 184 -21.35 -14.12 6.51
CA TRP A 184 -22.02 -12.82 6.24
C TRP A 184 -22.85 -12.77 4.94
N GLY A 185 -22.99 -13.89 4.21
CA GLY A 185 -23.86 -13.98 3.02
C GLY A 185 -23.29 -13.32 1.75
N ASP A 186 -24.08 -13.32 0.68
CA ASP A 186 -23.73 -12.70 -0.60
C ASP A 186 -24.46 -11.35 -0.77
N MET A 187 -23.71 -10.25 -0.72
CA MET A 187 -24.24 -8.89 -0.89
C MET A 187 -24.87 -8.64 -2.27
N PHE A 188 -24.57 -9.46 -3.29
CA PHE A 188 -25.22 -9.41 -4.60
C PHE A 188 -26.56 -10.12 -4.63
N VAL A 189 -26.90 -10.89 -3.59
CA VAL A 189 -28.20 -11.51 -3.36
C VAL A 189 -29.03 -10.67 -2.40
N SER A 190 -28.51 -10.41 -1.18
CA SER A 190 -29.22 -9.65 -0.16
C SER A 190 -28.25 -9.03 0.85
N VAL A 191 -28.60 -7.85 1.36
CA VAL A 191 -27.89 -7.19 2.47
C VAL A 191 -28.80 -7.23 3.71
N PRO A 192 -28.28 -7.56 4.91
CA PRO A 192 -29.06 -7.54 6.14
C PRO A 192 -29.65 -6.15 6.41
N LYS A 193 -30.87 -6.11 6.96
CA LYS A 193 -31.52 -4.83 7.33
C LYS A 193 -30.72 -4.10 8.41
N ALA A 194 -30.56 -2.80 8.25
CA ALA A 194 -29.85 -1.94 9.20
C ALA A 194 -30.29 -0.48 9.04
N ASP A 195 -30.15 0.33 10.08
CA ASP A 195 -30.40 1.78 10.00
C ASP A 195 -29.26 2.52 9.26
N THR A 196 -28.06 1.93 9.27
CA THR A 196 -26.90 2.46 8.55
C THR A 196 -26.04 1.31 8.03
N ILE A 197 -25.62 1.40 6.77
CA ILE A 197 -24.74 0.44 6.10
C ILE A 197 -23.42 1.12 5.79
N LEU A 198 -22.32 0.59 6.31
CA LEU A 198 -20.97 1.05 6.01
C LEU A 198 -20.32 0.14 4.96
N MET A 199 -19.86 0.72 3.85
CA MET A 199 -19.03 0.05 2.86
C MET A 199 -17.68 0.74 2.76
N LYS A 200 -16.65 0.06 3.27
CA LYS A 200 -15.27 0.55 3.22
C LYS A 200 -14.45 -0.34 2.30
N SER A 201 -13.84 0.24 1.26
CA SER A 201 -12.94 -0.48 0.35
C SER A 201 -13.59 -1.72 -0.31
N VAL A 202 -14.88 -1.61 -0.64
CA VAL A 202 -15.68 -2.70 -1.23
C VAL A 202 -15.99 -2.41 -2.68
N ILE A 203 -16.45 -1.20 -2.96
CA ILE A 203 -17.00 -0.84 -4.25
C ILE A 203 -15.91 -0.94 -5.31
N HIS A 204 -14.65 -0.54 -5.04
CA HIS A 204 -13.55 -0.57 -6.01
C HIS A 204 -13.21 -1.92 -6.63
N ASN A 205 -13.61 -3.02 -5.99
CA ASN A 205 -13.31 -4.36 -6.45
C ASN A 205 -14.17 -4.81 -7.65
N TRP A 206 -15.23 -4.08 -7.98
CA TRP A 206 -16.27 -4.54 -8.90
C TRP A 206 -16.49 -3.62 -10.11
N SER A 207 -17.13 -4.12 -11.16
CA SER A 207 -17.60 -3.28 -12.27
C SER A 207 -18.68 -2.29 -11.81
N ASP A 208 -18.95 -1.24 -12.61
CA ASP A 208 -20.03 -0.28 -12.35
C ASP A 208 -21.38 -0.98 -12.16
N GLU A 209 -21.68 -1.98 -13.00
CA GLU A 209 -22.92 -2.73 -12.94
C GLU A 209 -23.06 -3.52 -11.63
N ARG A 210 -22.02 -4.26 -11.25
CA ARG A 210 -22.01 -5.02 -9.99
C ARG A 210 -22.03 -4.09 -8.78
N SER A 211 -21.31 -2.98 -8.84
CA SER A 211 -21.31 -1.94 -7.81
C SER A 211 -22.72 -1.37 -7.62
N LEU A 212 -23.40 -1.01 -8.71
CA LEU A 212 -24.76 -0.50 -8.68
C LEU A 212 -25.75 -1.54 -8.13
N LYS A 213 -25.58 -2.82 -8.48
CA LYS A 213 -26.39 -3.91 -7.91
C LYS A 213 -26.23 -4.00 -6.40
N CYS A 214 -24.98 -3.97 -5.91
CA CYS A 214 -24.70 -3.97 -4.47
C CYS A 214 -25.32 -2.75 -3.76
N LEU A 215 -25.16 -1.56 -4.33
CA LEU A 215 -25.74 -0.32 -3.78
C LEU A 215 -27.27 -0.36 -3.72
N LYS A 216 -27.93 -0.92 -4.74
CA LYS A 216 -29.38 -1.13 -4.75
C LYS A 216 -29.82 -2.07 -3.63
N ASN A 217 -29.09 -3.16 -3.41
CA ASN A 217 -29.36 -4.10 -2.32
C ASN A 217 -29.16 -3.45 -0.95
N CYS A 218 -28.13 -2.61 -0.80
CA CYS A 218 -27.94 -1.83 0.43
C CYS A 218 -29.14 -0.89 0.67
N TYR A 219 -29.55 -0.14 -0.35
CA TYR A 219 -30.70 0.78 -0.23
C TYR A 219 -32.00 0.05 0.13
N ALA A 220 -32.25 -1.13 -0.45
CA ALA A 220 -33.42 -1.94 -0.12
C ALA A 220 -33.41 -2.51 1.32
N ALA A 221 -32.25 -2.53 1.97
CA ALA A 221 -32.08 -3.01 3.34
C ALA A 221 -32.22 -1.89 4.39
N LEU A 222 -32.34 -0.63 3.98
CA LEU A 222 -32.47 0.52 4.87
C LEU A 222 -33.94 0.86 5.18
N PRO A 223 -34.23 1.45 6.36
CA PRO A 223 -35.47 2.20 6.59
C PRO A 223 -35.46 3.51 5.78
N GLU A 224 -36.59 4.24 5.77
CA GLU A 224 -36.79 5.47 4.97
C GLU A 224 -35.75 6.57 5.25
N ASP A 225 -35.27 6.68 6.48
CA ASP A 225 -34.25 7.63 6.94
C ASP A 225 -32.84 7.01 7.06
N GLY A 226 -32.69 5.76 6.62
CA GLY A 226 -31.44 5.02 6.70
C GLY A 226 -30.35 5.55 5.76
N LYS A 227 -29.09 5.25 6.08
CA LYS A 227 -27.93 5.81 5.37
C LYS A 227 -26.95 4.75 4.90
N VAL A 228 -26.41 4.95 3.69
CA VAL A 228 -25.22 4.22 3.23
C VAL A 228 -24.01 5.15 3.34
N ILE A 229 -22.99 4.72 4.08
CA ILE A 229 -21.70 5.41 4.20
C ILE A 229 -20.69 4.66 3.34
N ILE A 230 -20.16 5.32 2.33
CA ILE A 230 -19.13 4.76 1.44
C ILE A 230 -17.79 5.41 1.78
N VAL A 231 -16.79 4.58 2.06
CA VAL A 231 -15.41 4.99 2.34
C VAL A 231 -14.51 4.38 1.28
N GLU A 232 -14.12 5.21 0.31
CA GLU A 232 -13.31 4.81 -0.85
C GLU A 232 -12.24 5.85 -1.15
N ALA A 233 -11.13 5.39 -1.74
CA ALA A 233 -10.14 6.29 -2.30
C ALA A 233 -10.65 6.85 -3.64
N ILE A 234 -10.48 8.15 -3.85
CA ILE A 234 -10.88 8.81 -5.09
C ILE A 234 -9.61 9.18 -5.85
N ALA A 235 -9.47 8.64 -7.06
CA ALA A 235 -8.37 9.02 -7.94
C ALA A 235 -8.51 10.51 -8.33
N PRO A 236 -7.43 11.31 -8.21
CA PRO A 236 -7.45 12.67 -8.73
C PRO A 236 -7.63 12.64 -10.25
N GLU A 237 -8.27 13.66 -10.81
CA GLU A 237 -8.50 13.75 -12.26
C GLU A 237 -7.19 13.95 -13.03
N PHE A 238 -6.22 14.64 -12.43
CA PHE A 238 -4.88 14.83 -12.97
C PHE A 238 -3.87 13.91 -12.27
N PRO A 239 -2.88 13.34 -12.99
CA PRO A 239 -1.82 12.52 -12.41
C PRO A 239 -0.84 13.38 -11.60
N GLU A 240 -1.24 13.74 -10.40
CA GLU A 240 -0.38 14.42 -9.43
C GLU A 240 0.78 13.51 -8.99
N THR A 241 1.95 14.08 -8.72
CA THR A 241 3.19 13.35 -8.40
C THR A 241 3.44 13.21 -6.89
N ASN A 242 2.45 13.52 -6.05
CA ASN A 242 2.57 13.39 -4.59
C ASN A 242 2.26 11.96 -4.10
N SER A 243 2.64 11.66 -2.87
CA SER A 243 2.49 10.32 -2.28
C SER A 243 1.04 9.87 -2.15
N VAL A 244 0.10 10.79 -1.90
CA VAL A 244 -1.33 10.47 -1.78
C VAL A 244 -1.87 10.00 -3.12
N ALA A 245 -1.65 10.78 -4.19
CA ALA A 245 -2.05 10.41 -5.55
C ALA A 245 -1.41 9.09 -5.99
N ASN A 246 -0.09 8.95 -5.81
CA ASN A 246 0.63 7.72 -6.14
C ASN A 246 0.08 6.50 -5.40
N SER A 247 -0.32 6.64 -4.13
CA SER A 247 -0.93 5.52 -3.38
C SER A 247 -2.25 5.04 -4.00
N VAL A 248 -3.07 5.96 -4.52
CA VAL A 248 -4.33 5.63 -5.19
C VAL A 248 -4.07 4.96 -6.54
N PHE A 249 -3.11 5.47 -7.32
CA PHE A 249 -2.73 4.84 -8.59
C PHE A 249 -2.10 3.46 -8.41
N HIS A 250 -1.33 3.24 -7.35
CA HIS A 250 -0.82 1.91 -7.02
C HIS A 250 -1.95 0.93 -6.75
N ILE A 251 -2.96 1.33 -5.94
CA ILE A 251 -4.12 0.48 -5.67
C ILE A 251 -4.88 0.19 -6.97
N ASP A 252 -5.10 1.18 -7.82
CA ASP A 252 -5.78 1.00 -9.12
C ASP A 252 -5.05 -0.01 -10.01
N CYS A 253 -3.73 0.09 -10.14
CA CYS A 253 -2.92 -0.88 -10.88
C CYS A 253 -2.96 -2.28 -10.25
N ILE A 254 -2.99 -2.39 -8.91
CA ILE A 254 -3.15 -3.69 -8.24
C ILE A 254 -4.52 -4.29 -8.60
N MET A 255 -5.58 -3.48 -8.62
CA MET A 255 -6.91 -3.94 -9.04
C MET A 255 -6.91 -4.38 -10.51
N LEU A 256 -6.28 -3.62 -11.40
CA LEU A 256 -6.09 -3.99 -12.81
C LEU A 256 -5.40 -5.36 -12.97
N ALA A 257 -4.40 -5.64 -12.13
CA ALA A 257 -3.66 -6.90 -12.18
C ALA A 257 -4.43 -8.09 -11.60
N THR A 258 -5.26 -7.86 -10.58
CA THR A 258 -5.78 -8.93 -9.72
C THR A 258 -7.28 -9.18 -9.84
N LEU A 259 -8.06 -8.15 -10.16
CA LEU A 259 -9.51 -8.19 -10.17
C LEU A 259 -10.05 -7.74 -11.53
N SER A 260 -11.28 -8.14 -11.83
CA SER A 260 -12.04 -7.62 -12.97
C SER A 260 -12.50 -6.16 -12.78
N GLY A 261 -11.92 -5.44 -11.81
CA GLY A 261 -12.28 -4.08 -11.41
C GLY A 261 -12.51 -3.24 -12.66
N GLY A 262 -13.78 -2.92 -12.91
CA GLY A 262 -14.21 -2.37 -14.19
C GLY A 262 -13.47 -1.09 -14.50
N LYS A 263 -13.25 -0.83 -15.80
CA LYS A 263 -12.77 0.44 -16.35
C LYS A 263 -13.47 1.61 -15.66
N ARG A 264 -12.83 2.24 -14.68
CA ARG A 264 -13.39 3.37 -13.91
C ARG A 264 -12.85 4.65 -14.47
N GLU A 265 -13.65 5.33 -15.27
CA GLU A 265 -13.33 6.70 -15.70
C GLU A 265 -13.68 7.69 -14.59
N PRO A 266 -12.76 8.61 -14.19
CA PRO A 266 -13.01 9.63 -13.16
C PRO A 266 -14.29 10.45 -13.38
N LYS A 267 -14.62 10.75 -14.64
CA LYS A 267 -15.76 11.59 -15.03
C LYS A 267 -17.13 10.94 -14.83
N LYS A 268 -17.21 9.60 -14.81
CA LYS A 268 -18.48 8.88 -14.68
C LYS A 268 -18.96 8.82 -13.22
N ASN A 269 -18.00 8.77 -12.29
CA ASN A 269 -18.24 8.73 -10.86
C ASN A 269 -18.97 10.00 -10.40
N SER A 270 -18.43 11.20 -10.64
CA SER A 270 -19.07 12.44 -10.16
C SER A 270 -20.55 12.54 -10.58
N LYS A 271 -20.91 12.11 -11.78
CA LYS A 271 -22.29 12.14 -12.28
C LYS A 271 -23.19 11.01 -11.77
N LEU A 272 -22.66 9.80 -11.54
CA LEU A 272 -23.45 8.69 -10.98
C LEU A 272 -23.81 8.96 -9.52
N TRP A 273 -22.84 9.48 -8.76
CA TRP A 273 -22.95 9.77 -7.34
C TRP A 273 -23.79 11.02 -7.03
N GLN A 274 -23.82 12.00 -7.93
CA GLN A 274 -24.62 13.24 -7.77
C GLN A 274 -26.13 13.07 -8.03
N ARG A 275 -26.58 11.95 -8.62
CA ARG A 275 -27.97 11.77 -9.08
C ARG A 275 -28.96 11.25 -8.03
N LYS A 276 -28.53 11.01 -6.79
CA LYS A 276 -29.36 10.45 -5.72
C LYS A 276 -29.20 11.29 -4.42
N PRO A 277 -30.20 12.08 -4.01
CA PRO A 277 -30.09 12.99 -2.85
C PRO A 277 -29.87 12.28 -1.50
N ASP A 278 -30.18 10.98 -1.39
CA ASP A 278 -30.10 10.22 -0.13
C ASP A 278 -28.75 9.52 0.09
N LEU A 279 -27.81 9.64 -0.86
CA LEU A 279 -26.51 8.98 -0.78
C LEU A 279 -25.46 9.95 -0.19
N LEU A 280 -25.20 9.83 1.11
CA LEU A 280 -24.13 10.55 1.80
C LEU A 280 -22.77 9.90 1.50
N ILE A 281 -22.10 10.38 0.44
CA ILE A 281 -20.72 9.98 0.14
C ILE A 281 -19.77 10.95 0.81
N PHE A 282 -18.98 10.45 1.75
CA PHE A 282 -17.82 11.17 2.26
C PHE A 282 -16.69 11.07 1.22
N LYS A 283 -16.31 12.22 0.65
CA LYS A 283 -15.06 12.33 -0.12
C LYS A 283 -13.89 12.26 0.85
N LEU A 284 -13.36 11.07 1.09
CA LEU A 284 -12.06 10.94 1.74
C LEU A 284 -10.99 11.04 0.65
N TYR A 285 -10.39 12.24 0.52
CA TYR A 285 -8.97 12.28 0.17
C TYR A 285 -8.26 11.49 1.26
N LEU A 286 -7.34 10.61 0.90
CA LEU A 286 -6.66 9.71 1.82
C LEU A 286 -5.85 10.53 2.85
N VAL A 287 -6.53 11.02 3.88
CA VAL A 287 -6.01 11.62 5.08
C VAL A 287 -6.45 10.68 6.18
N LEU A 288 -5.48 10.06 6.83
CA LEU A 288 -5.67 9.41 8.12
C LEU A 288 -6.23 10.45 9.10
N ILE A 289 -7.55 10.57 9.21
CA ILE A 289 -8.18 11.36 10.28
C ILE A 289 -8.22 10.45 11.51
N THR A 290 -7.32 10.74 12.44
CA THR A 290 -7.45 10.33 13.84
C THR A 290 -8.72 10.95 14.40
N ILE A 291 -9.48 10.16 15.16
CA ILE A 291 -10.73 10.57 15.80
C ILE A 291 -10.43 11.72 16.77
N GLY A 292 -10.94 12.92 16.48
CA GLY A 292 -10.90 14.09 17.36
C GLY A 292 -12.31 14.63 17.56
N SER A 293 -12.69 14.80 18.82
CA SER A 293 -14.04 15.08 19.31
C SER A 293 -14.74 16.31 18.72
N TRP A 294 -16.03 16.17 18.44
CA TRP A 294 -16.97 17.28 18.26
C TRP A 294 -17.11 18.07 19.56
N SER A 295 -16.92 19.39 19.51
CA SER A 295 -17.50 20.33 20.47
C SER A 295 -18.22 21.46 19.73
N SER A 296 -19.53 21.44 19.93
CA SER A 296 -20.59 22.42 19.72
C SER A 296 -20.23 23.83 19.24
N VAL A 297 -20.88 24.29 18.17
CA VAL A 297 -21.37 25.68 18.07
C VAL A 297 -22.79 25.67 17.47
N LYS A 298 -23.67 26.42 18.12
CA LYS A 298 -25.11 26.61 17.88
C LYS A 298 -25.43 27.18 16.51
#